data_AF-A0A559GD45-F1
#
_entry.id   AF-A0A559GD45-F1
#
_cell.length_a   1.000
_cell.length_b   1.000
_cell.length_c   1.000
_cell.angle_alpha   90.00
_cell.angle_beta   90.00
_cell.angle_gamma   90.00
#
_symmetry.space_group_name_H-M   'P 1'
#
loop_
_entity.id
_entity.type
_entity.pdbx_description
1 polymer ?
#
loop_
_entity_poly.entity_id
_entity_poly.type
_entity_poly.pdbx_seq_one_letter_code
_entity_poly.pdbx_strand_id
1 'polypeptide(L)'
;GVVGDRWDPVGGLEKSGQLSNVLSDVNVTNGNAIAGKHFDHMKATNVYSNKNNKVVNVVQENDEILTKDSVVQRGEVLEDEQIKEKKAAFVTKNTVKTEDFNFSSRYVTDYKNLENADSSKEKVYLNIEKLLPFYNSETIVKYGNLVETSSNLYNKELLSVVPMKDKEVISDINKNKSSINKLLLYYADNSYETLNVNYQSDFSNVAEYSIGGTNLIYTPNTLLRDYNNILDGVLPVLETVDYKSDAIRKVLDVSNDVSLTVLYLEEQFNTTKNNLRDSLTKLLTADAAISENSNSIIDNYVIEKIKNNKEALLLGLTYLERWYNFKYGETKAKDLVMYHLDFFGKSNSSALDNVIELGKS
;
A
#
# COMPACT_ATOMS: atom_id res chain seq x y z
N GLY A 1 3.77 -17.77 -24.14
CA GLY A 1 4.60 -17.55 -25.35
C GLY A 1 4.36 -18.72 -26.28
N VAL A 2 4.04 -18.45 -27.55
CA VAL A 2 3.86 -19.52 -28.55
C VAL A 2 5.22 -19.80 -29.16
N VAL A 3 5.73 -21.02 -28.97
CA VAL A 3 6.89 -21.52 -29.71
C VAL A 3 6.38 -21.89 -31.10
N GLY A 4 6.72 -21.10 -32.10
CA GLY A 4 6.46 -21.41 -33.50
C GLY A 4 7.75 -21.81 -34.18
N ASP A 5 7.85 -23.06 -34.61
CA ASP A 5 8.92 -23.48 -35.52
C ASP A 5 8.75 -22.73 -36.85
N ARG A 6 9.80 -22.02 -37.27
CA ARG A 6 9.86 -21.39 -38.59
C ARG A 6 9.94 -22.49 -39.64
N TRP A 7 8.81 -22.81 -40.26
CA TRP A 7 8.78 -23.52 -41.54
C TRP A 7 9.15 -22.53 -42.66
N ASP A 8 10.24 -22.80 -43.38
CA ASP A 8 10.51 -22.13 -44.65
C ASP A 8 9.65 -22.76 -45.75
N PRO A 9 8.82 -22.00 -46.48
CA PRO A 9 8.06 -22.54 -47.59
C PRO A 9 8.95 -22.65 -48.82
N VAL A 10 8.86 -23.79 -49.50
CA VAL A 10 9.34 -23.93 -50.87
C VAL A 10 8.41 -23.09 -51.77
N GLY A 11 8.94 -22.06 -52.44
CA GLY A 11 8.24 -21.41 -53.56
C GLY A 11 7.64 -20.02 -53.35
N GLY A 12 8.25 -19.14 -52.55
CA GLY A 12 7.93 -17.70 -52.58
C GLY A 12 6.54 -17.28 -52.06
N LEU A 13 5.80 -18.18 -51.45
CA LEU A 13 4.52 -17.91 -50.77
C LEU A 13 4.75 -17.12 -49.47
N GLU A 14 3.79 -16.27 -49.06
CA GLU A 14 3.83 -15.60 -47.75
C GLU A 14 4.02 -16.63 -46.62
N LYS A 15 4.93 -16.34 -45.68
CA LYS A 15 5.33 -17.24 -44.58
C LYS A 15 4.10 -17.77 -43.83
N SER A 16 3.87 -19.09 -43.87
CA SER A 16 2.76 -19.76 -43.18
C SER A 16 3.10 -20.11 -41.74
N GLY A 17 2.19 -19.86 -40.80
CA GLY A 17 2.27 -20.31 -39.40
C GLY A 17 1.26 -21.41 -39.06
N GLN A 18 1.50 -22.15 -37.98
CA GLN A 18 0.56 -23.15 -37.44
C GLN A 18 0.07 -22.74 -36.05
N LEU A 19 -1.25 -22.75 -35.84
CA LEU A 19 -1.91 -22.59 -34.55
C LEU A 19 -2.62 -23.89 -34.20
N SER A 20 -2.38 -24.42 -33.00
CA SER A 20 -3.03 -25.65 -32.51
C SER A 20 -3.42 -25.47 -31.05
N ASN A 21 -4.69 -25.78 -30.72
CA ASN A 21 -5.21 -25.74 -29.35
C ASN A 21 -5.02 -24.36 -28.67
N VAL A 22 -5.45 -23.31 -29.38
CA VAL A 22 -5.32 -21.91 -28.91
C VAL A 22 -6.67 -21.40 -28.45
N LEU A 23 -6.72 -20.81 -27.26
CA LEU A 23 -7.87 -20.09 -26.74
C LEU A 23 -7.45 -18.65 -26.44
N SER A 24 -8.09 -17.68 -27.09
CA SER A 24 -7.92 -16.26 -26.79
C SER A 24 -9.12 -15.71 -26.04
N ASP A 25 -8.94 -15.48 -24.74
CA ASP A 25 -9.91 -14.83 -23.87
C ASP A 25 -9.30 -13.55 -23.27
N VAL A 26 -8.87 -12.66 -24.16
CA VAL A 26 -8.31 -11.34 -23.84
C VAL A 26 -9.09 -10.29 -24.60
N ASN A 27 -9.56 -9.25 -23.92
CA ASN A 27 -10.20 -8.10 -24.56
C ASN A 27 -9.18 -7.30 -25.37
N VAL A 28 -9.03 -7.61 -26.65
CA VAL A 28 -8.11 -6.91 -27.56
C VAL A 28 -8.74 -5.60 -28.04
N THR A 29 -7.99 -4.50 -27.91
CA THR A 29 -8.32 -3.19 -28.51
C THR A 29 -7.28 -2.86 -29.57
N ASN A 30 -7.71 -2.33 -30.72
CA ASN A 30 -6.84 -1.99 -31.87
C ASN A 30 -5.97 -3.16 -32.38
N GLY A 31 -6.46 -4.39 -32.28
CA GLY A 31 -5.76 -5.59 -32.74
C GLY A 31 -6.70 -6.77 -32.95
N ASN A 32 -6.16 -7.85 -33.50
CA ASN A 32 -6.93 -9.06 -33.79
C ASN A 32 -6.85 -10.07 -32.64
N ALA A 33 -7.99 -10.71 -32.35
CA ALA A 33 -8.14 -11.64 -31.22
C ALA A 33 -7.17 -12.84 -31.22
N ILE A 34 -6.78 -13.32 -32.41
CA ILE A 34 -6.00 -14.56 -32.58
C ILE A 34 -4.60 -14.30 -33.14
N ALA A 35 -4.47 -13.48 -34.19
CA ALA A 35 -3.19 -13.20 -34.84
C ALA A 35 -3.20 -11.80 -35.45
N GLY A 36 -2.15 -11.00 -35.18
CA GLY A 36 -2.06 -9.60 -35.61
C GLY A 36 -2.21 -9.40 -37.12
N LYS A 37 -1.55 -10.24 -37.94
CA LYS A 37 -1.71 -10.30 -39.41
C LYS A 37 -2.27 -11.66 -39.82
N HIS A 38 -3.18 -11.70 -40.80
CA HIS A 38 -3.57 -12.96 -41.46
C HIS A 38 -2.53 -13.37 -42.46
N PHE A 39 -2.31 -14.67 -42.59
CA PHE A 39 -1.59 -15.23 -43.73
C PHE A 39 -2.50 -16.24 -44.39
N ASP A 40 -2.66 -16.16 -45.71
CA ASP A 40 -3.60 -16.99 -46.48
C ASP A 40 -3.35 -18.50 -46.32
N HIS A 41 -2.13 -18.89 -45.95
CA HIS A 41 -1.70 -20.27 -45.77
C HIS A 41 -1.52 -20.69 -44.30
N MET A 42 -2.08 -19.93 -43.35
CA MET A 42 -2.03 -20.29 -41.93
C MET A 42 -2.83 -21.57 -41.65
N LYS A 43 -2.22 -22.55 -40.97
CA LYS A 43 -2.91 -23.76 -40.50
C LYS A 43 -3.45 -23.52 -39.09
N ALA A 44 -4.76 -23.50 -38.92
CA ALA A 44 -5.41 -23.31 -37.62
C ALA A 44 -6.25 -24.54 -37.25
N THR A 45 -5.90 -25.19 -36.14
CA THR A 45 -6.64 -26.35 -35.60
C THR A 45 -7.04 -26.04 -34.16
N ASN A 46 -8.31 -26.23 -33.80
CA ASN A 46 -8.82 -25.99 -32.44
C ASN A 46 -8.45 -24.59 -31.92
N VAL A 47 -8.81 -23.56 -32.68
CA VAL A 47 -8.54 -22.15 -32.34
C VAL A 47 -9.86 -21.48 -31.97
N TYR A 48 -9.92 -20.89 -30.78
CA TYR A 48 -11.13 -20.35 -30.20
C TYR A 48 -10.93 -18.90 -29.73
N SER A 49 -11.94 -18.05 -29.85
CA SER A 49 -11.93 -16.68 -29.33
C SER A 49 -13.22 -16.35 -28.57
N ASN A 50 -13.14 -15.49 -27.57
CA ASN A 50 -14.31 -14.95 -26.89
C ASN A 50 -15.12 -14.06 -27.86
N LYS A 51 -16.46 -14.21 -27.88
CA LYS A 51 -17.40 -13.35 -28.62
C LYS A 51 -17.22 -11.86 -28.41
N ASN A 52 -16.72 -11.45 -27.24
CA ASN A 52 -16.49 -10.05 -26.89
C ASN A 52 -15.24 -9.48 -27.59
N ASN A 53 -14.40 -10.32 -28.19
CA ASN A 53 -13.22 -9.87 -28.91
C ASN A 53 -13.61 -9.35 -30.29
N LYS A 54 -13.26 -8.09 -30.55
CA LYS A 54 -13.45 -7.48 -31.87
C LYS A 54 -12.24 -7.78 -32.74
N VAL A 55 -12.49 -8.31 -33.94
CA VAL A 55 -11.48 -8.35 -35.01
C VAL A 55 -11.49 -6.96 -35.65
N VAL A 56 -10.33 -6.37 -35.91
CA VAL A 56 -10.24 -5.06 -36.57
C VAL A 56 -9.39 -5.15 -37.83
N ASN A 57 -9.84 -4.51 -38.90
CA ASN A 57 -9.09 -4.35 -40.13
C ASN A 57 -8.57 -2.91 -40.23
N VAL A 58 -7.36 -2.77 -40.75
CA VAL A 58 -6.82 -1.49 -41.17
C VAL A 58 -7.28 -1.24 -42.61
N VAL A 59 -8.03 -0.17 -42.83
CA VAL A 59 -8.60 0.22 -44.12
C VAL A 59 -8.11 1.62 -44.45
N GLN A 60 -7.58 1.81 -45.66
CA GLN A 60 -7.26 3.15 -46.13
C GLN A 60 -8.53 3.76 -46.72
N GLU A 61 -8.97 4.89 -46.16
CA GLU A 61 -10.04 5.72 -46.73
C GLU A 61 -9.47 7.12 -46.99
N ASN A 62 -9.37 7.46 -48.27
CA ASN A 62 -8.69 8.67 -48.74
C ASN A 62 -7.20 8.68 -48.31
N ASP A 63 -6.71 9.81 -47.77
CA ASP A 63 -5.33 9.98 -47.30
C ASP A 63 -5.12 9.51 -45.84
N GLU A 64 -6.15 8.91 -45.21
CA GLU A 64 -6.08 8.44 -43.82
C GLU A 64 -6.19 6.90 -43.73
N ILE A 65 -5.43 6.33 -42.79
CA ILE A 65 -5.46 4.92 -42.44
C ILE A 65 -6.34 4.76 -41.21
N LEU A 66 -7.49 4.09 -41.35
CA LEU A 66 -8.49 3.90 -40.30
C LEU A 66 -8.58 2.44 -39.85
N THR A 67 -8.76 2.20 -38.55
CA THR A 67 -9.14 0.88 -38.01
C THR A 67 -10.66 0.75 -38.00
N LYS A 68 -11.20 -0.29 -38.64
CA LYS A 68 -12.64 -0.61 -38.64
C LYS A 68 -12.88 -2.00 -38.08
N ASP A 69 -14.01 -2.17 -37.40
CA ASP A 69 -14.49 -3.48 -36.95
C ASP A 69 -14.62 -4.41 -38.17
N SER A 70 -13.93 -5.54 -38.11
CA SER A 70 -13.93 -6.59 -39.12
C SER A 70 -14.99 -7.62 -38.76
N VAL A 71 -15.84 -7.96 -39.73
CA VAL A 71 -16.83 -9.05 -39.59
C VAL A 71 -16.21 -10.44 -39.77
N VAL A 72 -14.92 -10.51 -40.12
CA VAL A 72 -14.22 -11.78 -40.39
C VAL A 72 -13.72 -12.37 -39.08
N GLN A 73 -14.52 -13.25 -38.49
CA GLN A 73 -14.14 -14.03 -37.32
C GLN A 73 -13.04 -15.04 -37.67
N ARG A 74 -12.05 -15.19 -36.78
CA ARG A 74 -10.92 -16.11 -36.97
C ARG A 74 -10.92 -17.14 -35.86
N GLY A 75 -11.08 -18.41 -36.23
CA GLY A 75 -11.35 -19.48 -35.27
C GLY A 75 -12.83 -19.52 -34.87
N GLU A 76 -13.15 -20.45 -33.99
CA GLU A 76 -14.50 -20.62 -33.45
C GLU A 76 -14.76 -19.58 -32.35
N VAL A 77 -15.86 -18.85 -32.47
CA VAL A 77 -16.28 -17.91 -31.43
C VAL A 77 -17.08 -18.66 -30.39
N LEU A 78 -16.66 -18.53 -29.13
CA LEU A 78 -17.26 -19.20 -27.99
C LEU A 78 -17.99 -18.20 -27.09
N GLU A 79 -19.10 -18.68 -26.52
CA GLU A 79 -19.83 -18.01 -25.44
C GLU A 79 -19.10 -18.17 -24.10
N ASP A 80 -19.41 -17.31 -23.12
CA ASP A 80 -18.68 -17.24 -21.85
C ASP A 80 -18.67 -18.59 -21.08
N GLU A 81 -19.75 -19.36 -21.15
CA GLU A 81 -19.85 -20.71 -20.57
C GLU A 81 -18.86 -21.70 -21.23
N GLN A 82 -18.76 -21.67 -22.57
CA GLN A 82 -17.87 -22.55 -23.33
C GLN A 82 -16.39 -22.16 -23.15
N ILE A 83 -16.11 -20.86 -22.98
CA ILE A 83 -14.78 -20.36 -22.61
C ILE A 83 -14.36 -20.94 -21.25
N LYS A 84 -15.24 -20.96 -20.25
CA LYS A 84 -14.94 -21.53 -18.92
C LYS A 84 -14.61 -23.02 -19.00
N GLU A 85 -15.39 -23.79 -19.76
CA GLU A 85 -15.15 -25.21 -19.98
C GLU A 85 -13.80 -25.48 -20.67
N LYS A 86 -13.50 -24.73 -21.75
CA LYS A 86 -12.21 -24.87 -22.46
C LYS A 86 -11.03 -24.43 -21.60
N LYS A 87 -11.15 -23.36 -20.81
CA LYS A 87 -10.11 -22.96 -19.85
C LYS A 87 -9.81 -24.04 -18.83
N ALA A 88 -10.84 -24.68 -18.28
CA ALA A 88 -10.68 -25.78 -17.34
C ALA A 88 -10.00 -27.01 -17.98
N ALA A 89 -10.27 -27.26 -19.27
CA ALA A 89 -9.63 -28.35 -20.02
C ALA A 89 -8.16 -28.04 -20.40
N PHE A 90 -7.81 -26.77 -20.67
CA PHE A 90 -6.46 -26.36 -21.04
C PHE A 90 -5.53 -26.08 -19.85
N VAL A 91 -6.08 -25.75 -18.68
CA VAL A 91 -5.30 -25.35 -17.49
C VAL A 91 -5.71 -26.22 -16.29
N THR A 92 -4.91 -27.23 -15.97
CA THR A 92 -4.91 -27.87 -14.65
C THR A 92 -4.25 -26.92 -13.65
N LYS A 93 -5.01 -25.96 -13.10
CA LYS A 93 -4.48 -25.02 -12.11
C LYS A 93 -4.49 -25.67 -10.73
N ASN A 94 -3.32 -26.11 -10.25
CA ASN A 94 -3.09 -26.24 -8.82
C ASN A 94 -3.00 -24.83 -8.24
N THR A 95 -4.15 -24.28 -7.86
CA THR A 95 -4.22 -23.05 -7.08
C THR A 95 -3.65 -23.38 -5.70
N VAL A 96 -2.36 -23.10 -5.50
CA VAL A 96 -1.84 -22.96 -4.14
C VAL A 96 -2.60 -21.77 -3.58
N LYS A 97 -3.59 -22.04 -2.72
CA LYS A 97 -4.08 -21.03 -1.81
C LYS A 97 -2.88 -20.69 -0.95
N THR A 98 -2.22 -19.57 -1.25
CA THR A 98 -1.46 -18.89 -0.22
C THR A 98 -2.50 -18.58 0.84
N GLU A 99 -2.39 -19.21 2.01
CA GLU A 99 -3.16 -18.77 3.16
C GLU A 99 -2.97 -17.27 3.28
N ASP A 100 -4.06 -16.54 3.53
CA ASP A 100 -3.93 -15.15 3.94
C ASP A 100 -2.96 -15.15 5.11
N PHE A 101 -1.80 -14.54 4.91
CA PHE A 101 -0.76 -14.50 5.92
C PHE A 101 -1.38 -13.73 7.08
N ASN A 102 -1.82 -14.47 8.10
CA ASN A 102 -2.44 -13.88 9.26
C ASN A 102 -1.31 -13.14 9.98
N PHE A 103 -1.22 -11.82 9.78
CA PHE A 103 -0.20 -10.93 10.35
C PHE A 103 -0.29 -10.84 11.89
N SER A 104 -1.06 -11.70 12.54
CA SER A 104 -1.17 -11.86 13.99
C SER A 104 0.11 -12.44 14.63
N SER A 105 1.29 -12.26 14.05
CA SER A 105 2.55 -12.76 14.61
C SER A 105 3.03 -12.00 15.86
N ARG A 106 2.15 -11.28 16.56
CA ARG A 106 2.35 -10.94 17.96
C ARG A 106 1.47 -11.86 18.80
N TYR A 107 2.07 -12.43 19.84
CA TYR A 107 1.39 -13.09 20.95
C TYR A 107 0.00 -12.48 21.19
N VAL A 108 -1.07 -13.22 20.92
CA VAL A 108 -2.40 -12.82 21.36
C VAL A 108 -2.36 -12.95 22.87
N THR A 109 -2.29 -11.81 23.56
CA THR A 109 -2.26 -11.78 25.02
C THR A 109 -3.54 -12.41 25.56
N ASP A 110 -3.42 -13.58 26.18
CA ASP A 110 -4.54 -14.23 26.84
C ASP A 110 -4.73 -13.61 28.24
N TYR A 111 -5.70 -12.70 28.34
CA TYR A 111 -6.02 -12.03 29.59
C TYR A 111 -6.82 -12.92 30.57
N LYS A 112 -7.32 -14.09 30.16
CA LYS A 112 -8.26 -14.92 30.96
C LYS A 112 -7.68 -15.43 32.27
N ASN A 113 -6.36 -15.57 32.35
CA ASN A 113 -5.66 -16.15 33.50
C ASN A 113 -4.98 -15.11 34.39
N LEU A 114 -5.16 -13.81 34.11
CA LEU A 114 -4.56 -12.74 34.90
C LEU A 114 -5.40 -12.40 36.14
N GLU A 115 -4.71 -11.95 37.19
CA GLU A 115 -5.35 -11.54 38.42
C GLU A 115 -6.29 -10.35 38.17
N ASN A 116 -7.50 -10.40 38.73
CA ASN A 116 -8.56 -9.40 38.55
C ASN A 116 -9.14 -9.28 37.12
N ALA A 117 -8.78 -10.18 36.20
CA ALA A 117 -9.40 -10.24 34.89
C ALA A 117 -10.79 -10.92 34.96
N ASP A 118 -11.75 -10.34 34.24
CA ASP A 118 -13.06 -10.90 33.97
C ASP A 118 -13.02 -11.55 32.59
N SER A 119 -13.23 -12.87 32.52
CA SER A 119 -13.18 -13.62 31.26
C SER A 119 -14.22 -13.16 30.23
N SER A 120 -15.29 -12.50 30.67
CA SER A 120 -16.28 -11.89 29.76
C SER A 120 -15.80 -10.60 29.10
N LYS A 121 -14.72 -9.99 29.60
CA LYS A 121 -14.16 -8.72 29.13
C LYS A 121 -12.91 -8.86 28.26
N GLU A 122 -12.62 -10.06 27.72
CA GLU A 122 -11.46 -10.29 26.85
C GLU A 122 -11.32 -9.25 25.71
N LYS A 123 -12.41 -8.97 25.00
CA LYS A 123 -12.46 -7.93 23.96
C LYS A 123 -12.13 -6.53 24.50
N VAL A 124 -12.60 -6.21 25.70
CA VAL A 124 -12.33 -4.92 26.34
C VAL A 124 -10.84 -4.77 26.63
N TYR A 125 -10.19 -5.82 27.13
CA TYR A 125 -8.75 -5.81 27.38
C TYR A 125 -7.95 -5.63 26.10
N LEU A 126 -8.33 -6.32 25.01
CA LEU A 126 -7.71 -6.11 23.70
C LEU A 126 -7.91 -4.68 23.15
N ASN A 127 -9.06 -4.05 23.42
CA ASN A 127 -9.28 -2.65 23.05
C ASN A 127 -8.41 -1.69 23.89
N ILE A 128 -8.27 -1.95 25.21
CA ILE A 128 -7.41 -1.14 26.08
C ILE A 128 -5.93 -1.31 25.73
N GLU A 129 -5.50 -2.49 25.30
CA GLU A 129 -4.13 -2.73 24.79
C GLU A 129 -3.79 -1.78 23.63
N LYS A 130 -4.75 -1.51 22.74
CA LYS A 130 -4.57 -0.53 21.65
C LYS A 130 -4.51 0.93 22.12
N LEU A 131 -5.09 1.23 23.28
CA LEU A 131 -4.96 2.56 23.91
C LEU A 131 -3.66 2.70 24.70
N LEU A 132 -3.04 1.58 25.13
CA LEU A 132 -1.89 1.55 26.02
C LEU A 132 -0.82 0.54 25.53
N PRO A 133 -0.26 0.73 24.31
CA PRO A 133 0.55 -0.27 23.63
C PRO A 133 1.85 -0.68 24.36
N PHE A 134 2.36 0.16 25.27
CA PHE A 134 3.60 -0.08 26.00
C PHE A 134 3.40 -0.44 27.48
N TYR A 135 2.16 -0.63 27.94
CA TYR A 135 1.88 -1.00 29.33
C TYR A 135 1.81 -2.52 29.51
N ASN A 136 2.08 -2.98 30.74
CA ASN A 136 1.95 -4.38 31.10
C ASN A 136 0.50 -4.84 31.18
N SER A 137 0.28 -6.14 31.07
CA SER A 137 -1.05 -6.74 31.04
C SER A 137 -1.86 -6.48 32.32
N GLU A 138 -1.22 -6.34 33.49
CA GLU A 138 -1.90 -5.97 34.73
C GLU A 138 -2.53 -4.57 34.64
N THR A 139 -1.83 -3.61 34.01
CA THR A 139 -2.36 -2.27 33.79
C THR A 139 -3.49 -2.28 32.76
N ILE A 140 -3.36 -3.09 31.70
CA ILE A 140 -4.45 -3.29 30.73
C ILE A 140 -5.71 -3.82 31.41
N VAL A 141 -5.60 -4.83 32.28
CA VAL A 141 -6.73 -5.37 33.05
C VAL A 141 -7.32 -4.31 33.98
N LYS A 142 -6.47 -3.56 34.71
CA LYS A 142 -6.89 -2.48 35.61
C LYS A 142 -7.76 -1.44 34.89
N TYR A 143 -7.31 -0.94 33.74
CA TYR A 143 -8.08 0.06 32.98
C TYR A 143 -9.26 -0.57 32.23
N GLY A 144 -9.15 -1.80 31.73
CA GLY A 144 -10.26 -2.54 31.12
C GLY A 144 -11.45 -2.75 32.06
N ASN A 145 -11.17 -2.93 33.36
CA ASN A 145 -12.20 -3.05 34.38
C ASN A 145 -12.97 -1.73 34.62
N LEU A 146 -12.39 -0.58 34.27
CA LEU A 146 -13.02 0.74 34.37
C LEU A 146 -13.88 1.09 33.15
N VAL A 147 -13.90 0.27 32.11
CA VAL A 147 -14.70 0.54 30.90
C VAL A 147 -16.17 0.27 31.18
N GLU A 148 -16.98 1.31 31.04
CA GLU A 148 -18.44 1.27 31.19
C GLU A 148 -19.11 0.42 30.10
N THR A 149 -20.14 -0.34 30.46
CA THR A 149 -20.86 -1.23 29.53
C THR A 149 -21.60 -0.47 28.42
N SER A 150 -21.89 0.81 28.61
CA SER A 150 -22.45 1.70 27.58
C SER A 150 -21.43 2.17 26.54
N SER A 151 -20.12 1.96 26.77
CA SER A 151 -19.06 2.45 25.89
C SER A 151 -18.93 1.62 24.61
N ASN A 152 -18.56 2.25 23.50
CA ASN A 152 -18.18 1.54 22.29
C ASN A 152 -16.90 0.71 22.49
N LEU A 153 -15.99 1.12 23.38
CA LEU A 153 -14.84 0.32 23.80
C LEU A 153 -15.22 -0.99 24.52
N TYR A 154 -16.45 -1.08 25.05
CA TYR A 154 -16.99 -2.32 25.61
C TYR A 154 -17.61 -3.20 24.53
N ASN A 155 -18.39 -2.58 23.64
CA ASN A 155 -19.30 -3.28 22.76
C ASN A 155 -18.70 -3.64 21.39
N LYS A 156 -17.72 -2.87 20.92
CA LYS A 156 -17.14 -3.01 19.57
C LYS A 156 -15.67 -3.41 19.63
N GLU A 157 -15.18 -4.03 18.58
CA GLU A 157 -13.74 -4.34 18.42
C GLU A 157 -13.02 -3.14 17.82
N LEU A 158 -12.06 -2.59 18.55
CA LEU A 158 -11.25 -1.44 18.15
C LEU A 158 -10.13 -1.91 17.22
N LEU A 159 -9.97 -1.25 16.08
CA LEU A 159 -8.89 -1.55 15.13
C LEU A 159 -7.71 -0.60 15.29
N SER A 160 -7.95 0.71 15.38
CA SER A 160 -6.91 1.73 15.44
C SER A 160 -7.35 2.98 16.22
N VAL A 161 -6.36 3.72 16.71
CA VAL A 161 -6.51 4.93 17.50
C VAL A 161 -5.58 5.99 16.95
N VAL A 162 -6.16 7.05 16.37
CA VAL A 162 -5.40 8.10 15.70
C VAL A 162 -5.46 9.39 16.52
N PRO A 163 -4.33 9.95 16.97
CA PRO A 163 -4.29 11.21 17.69
C PRO A 163 -4.53 12.41 16.76
N MET A 164 -5.28 13.38 17.26
CA MET A 164 -5.74 14.53 16.49
C MET A 164 -5.64 15.84 17.27
N LYS A 165 -5.43 16.91 16.51
CA LYS A 165 -5.70 18.28 16.93
C LYS A 165 -6.92 18.77 16.15
N ASP A 166 -8.04 18.91 16.86
CA ASP A 166 -9.35 19.23 16.32
C ASP A 166 -9.82 18.23 15.26
N LYS A 167 -9.52 18.46 13.98
CA LYS A 167 -9.80 17.54 12.87
C LYS A 167 -8.55 17.17 12.06
N GLU A 168 -7.39 17.68 12.43
CA GLU A 168 -6.12 17.34 11.81
C GLU A 168 -5.48 16.15 12.53
N VAL A 169 -5.08 15.14 11.76
CA VAL A 169 -4.34 13.98 12.25
C VAL A 169 -2.92 14.41 12.59
N ILE A 170 -2.43 13.96 13.75
CA ILE A 170 -1.08 14.25 14.23
C ILE A 170 -0.22 13.00 14.05
N SER A 171 0.79 13.09 13.20
CA SER A 171 1.76 12.00 12.94
C SER A 171 3.11 12.23 13.62
N ASP A 172 3.48 13.49 13.89
CA ASP A 172 4.67 13.83 14.67
C ASP A 172 4.28 14.12 16.12
N ILE A 173 4.28 13.07 16.93
CA ILE A 173 3.92 13.12 18.35
C ILE A 173 4.95 13.94 19.13
N ASN A 174 6.24 13.81 18.82
CA ASN A 174 7.33 14.53 19.50
C ASN A 174 7.10 16.05 19.49
N LYS A 175 6.79 16.59 18.31
CA LYS A 175 6.56 18.02 18.12
C LYS A 175 5.22 18.51 18.66
N ASN A 176 4.18 17.68 18.59
CA ASN A 176 2.79 18.14 18.75
C ASN A 176 2.06 17.57 19.98
N LYS A 177 2.73 16.78 20.84
CA LYS A 177 2.11 16.10 21.99
C LYS A 177 1.14 16.97 22.81
N SER A 178 1.57 18.16 23.22
CA SER A 178 0.74 19.04 24.06
C SER A 178 -0.45 19.69 23.31
N SER A 179 -0.50 19.57 21.99
CA SER A 179 -1.59 20.12 21.16
C SER A 179 -2.65 19.10 20.77
N ILE A 180 -2.39 17.80 20.99
CA ILE A 180 -3.37 16.74 20.76
C ILE A 180 -4.52 16.93 21.76
N ASN A 181 -5.73 17.07 21.23
CA ASN A 181 -6.95 17.29 22.02
C ASN A 181 -8.07 16.29 21.71
N LYS A 182 -7.90 15.45 20.68
CA LYS A 182 -8.86 14.40 20.30
C LYS A 182 -8.19 13.11 19.87
N LEU A 183 -8.94 12.02 19.98
CA LEU A 183 -8.63 10.71 19.40
C LEU A 183 -9.74 10.31 18.43
N LEU A 184 -9.37 9.78 17.27
CA LEU A 184 -10.28 9.06 16.38
C LEU A 184 -10.12 7.56 16.63
N LEU A 185 -11.18 6.92 17.09
CA LEU A 185 -11.24 5.47 17.27
C LEU A 185 -11.96 4.86 16.08
N TYR A 186 -11.33 3.86 15.44
CA TYR A 186 -11.90 3.14 14.29
C TYR A 186 -12.17 1.69 14.65
N TYR A 187 -13.37 1.19 14.36
CA TYR A 187 -13.84 -0.13 14.78
C TYR A 187 -14.02 -1.11 13.61
N ALA A 188 -14.06 -2.41 13.93
CA ALA A 188 -14.19 -3.49 12.96
C ALA A 188 -15.53 -3.49 12.18
N ASP A 189 -16.57 -2.85 12.72
CA ASP A 189 -17.85 -2.64 12.03
C ASP A 189 -17.83 -1.44 11.06
N ASN A 190 -16.64 -0.87 10.79
CA ASN A 190 -16.39 0.34 10.01
C ASN A 190 -16.98 1.63 10.61
N SER A 191 -17.47 1.58 11.85
CA SER A 191 -17.85 2.80 12.57
C SER A 191 -16.62 3.49 13.16
N TYR A 192 -16.77 4.77 13.49
CA TYR A 192 -15.75 5.54 14.18
C TYR A 192 -16.38 6.45 15.24
N GLU A 193 -15.59 6.82 16.25
CA GLU A 193 -15.96 7.86 17.21
C GLU A 193 -14.78 8.76 17.53
N THR A 194 -15.08 9.96 18.06
CA THR A 194 -14.05 10.89 18.52
C THR A 194 -14.15 11.11 20.02
N LEU A 195 -13.04 10.93 20.73
CA LEU A 195 -12.94 11.18 22.18
C LEU A 195 -12.09 12.42 22.43
N ASN A 196 -12.48 13.25 23.39
CA ASN A 196 -11.64 14.37 23.83
C ASN A 196 -10.54 13.85 24.76
N VAL A 197 -9.34 14.38 24.61
CA VAL A 197 -8.20 14.04 25.46
C VAL A 197 -7.47 15.29 25.96
N ASN A 198 -6.81 15.16 27.10
CA ASN A 198 -5.95 16.20 27.64
C ASN A 198 -4.58 15.61 27.94
N TYR A 199 -3.53 16.27 27.46
CA TYR A 199 -2.15 15.93 27.77
C TYR A 199 -1.89 16.03 29.28
N GLN A 200 -1.26 15.00 29.85
CA GLN A 200 -0.94 14.92 31.28
C GLN A 200 0.54 15.16 31.51
N SER A 201 1.36 14.22 31.07
CA SER A 201 2.80 14.22 31.29
C SER A 201 3.50 13.30 30.30
N ASP A 202 4.83 13.39 30.27
CA ASP A 202 5.65 12.33 29.72
C ASP A 202 5.93 11.30 30.83
N PHE A 203 5.55 10.05 30.61
CA PHE A 203 5.92 8.94 31.47
C PHE A 203 6.96 8.08 30.76
N SER A 204 8.19 8.05 31.27
CA SER A 204 9.34 7.54 30.53
C SER A 204 9.48 8.25 29.18
N ASN A 205 9.49 7.54 28.07
CA ASN A 205 9.50 8.09 26.71
C ASN A 205 8.13 8.03 26.05
N VAL A 206 7.02 8.13 26.80
CA VAL A 206 5.67 8.05 26.24
C VAL A 206 4.86 9.25 26.70
N ALA A 207 4.15 9.90 25.76
CA ALA A 207 3.20 10.96 26.09
C ALA A 207 1.89 10.35 26.62
N GLU A 208 1.49 10.71 27.83
CA GLU A 208 0.23 10.26 28.45
C GLU A 208 -0.88 11.31 28.33
N TYR A 209 -2.09 10.82 28.08
CA TYR A 209 -3.29 11.64 27.98
C TYR A 209 -4.42 11.04 28.83
N SER A 210 -5.22 11.89 29.46
CA SER A 210 -6.49 11.48 30.06
C SER A 210 -7.61 11.54 29.03
N ILE A 211 -8.50 10.55 29.00
CA ILE A 211 -9.68 10.53 28.13
C ILE A 211 -10.87 11.17 28.86
N GLY A 212 -11.35 12.31 28.35
CA GLY A 212 -12.40 13.11 28.98
C GLY A 212 -13.71 12.35 29.15
N GLY A 213 -14.36 12.53 30.30
CA GLY A 213 -15.61 11.82 30.64
C GLY A 213 -15.42 10.35 31.03
N THR A 214 -14.18 9.89 31.17
CA THR A 214 -13.85 8.52 31.60
C THR A 214 -12.70 8.55 32.62
N ASN A 215 -12.42 7.40 33.25
CA ASN A 215 -11.23 7.18 34.07
C ASN A 215 -10.11 6.48 33.29
N LEU A 216 -10.14 6.56 31.96
CA LEU A 216 -9.18 5.92 31.08
C LEU A 216 -8.06 6.89 30.68
N ILE A 217 -6.92 6.31 30.33
CA ILE A 217 -5.78 7.03 29.76
C ILE A 217 -5.49 6.50 28.34
N TYR A 218 -4.73 7.27 27.59
CA TYR A 218 -4.23 6.93 26.28
C TYR A 218 -2.75 7.23 26.18
N THR A 219 -2.02 6.35 25.50
CA THR A 219 -0.66 6.59 25.03
C THR A 219 -0.51 6.27 23.53
N PRO A 220 0.16 7.13 22.75
CA PRO A 220 0.44 6.85 21.34
C PRO A 220 1.28 5.58 21.18
N ASN A 221 1.08 4.86 20.07
CA ASN A 221 1.87 3.70 19.66
C ASN A 221 3.22 4.10 19.03
N THR A 222 3.94 5.00 19.70
CA THR A 222 5.29 5.46 19.35
C THR A 222 5.96 6.04 20.59
N LEU A 223 7.28 5.89 20.70
CA LEU A 223 8.05 6.51 21.78
C LEU A 223 8.54 7.91 21.38
N LEU A 224 8.56 8.81 22.36
CA LEU A 224 9.19 10.11 22.28
C LEU A 224 10.70 9.93 22.12
N ARG A 225 11.25 10.56 21.09
CA ARG A 225 12.61 10.34 20.64
C ARG A 225 13.11 11.53 19.83
N ASP A 226 14.39 11.87 20.03
CA ASP A 226 15.09 12.81 19.16
C ASP A 226 15.65 12.09 17.90
N TYR A 227 15.25 12.57 16.73
CA TYR A 227 15.68 12.07 15.42
C TYR A 227 16.78 12.92 14.77
N ASN A 228 17.25 14.00 15.42
CA ASN A 228 18.20 14.94 14.81
C ASN A 228 19.47 14.25 14.29
N ASN A 229 20.01 13.28 15.03
CA ASN A 229 21.18 12.51 14.56
C ASN A 229 20.95 11.82 13.21
N ILE A 230 19.78 11.17 13.04
CA ILE A 230 19.41 10.53 11.78
C ILE A 230 19.18 11.60 10.70
N LEU A 231 18.37 12.62 11.00
CA LEU A 231 17.98 13.67 10.05
C LEU A 231 19.22 14.40 9.51
N ASP A 232 20.13 14.82 10.39
CA ASP A 232 21.32 15.58 10.01
C ASP A 232 22.32 14.69 9.22
N GLY A 233 22.30 13.37 9.47
CA GLY A 233 23.09 12.39 8.72
C GLY A 233 22.58 12.09 7.30
N VAL A 234 21.31 12.37 6.98
CA VAL A 234 20.68 11.96 5.71
C VAL A 234 20.15 13.13 4.87
N LEU A 235 19.68 14.22 5.47
CA LEU A 235 19.11 15.35 4.74
C LEU A 235 20.07 15.94 3.71
N PRO A 236 21.37 16.18 4.01
CA PRO A 236 22.30 16.72 3.02
C PRO A 236 22.44 15.80 1.80
N VAL A 237 22.38 14.48 1.99
CA VAL A 237 22.51 13.51 0.89
C VAL A 237 21.23 13.46 0.05
N LEU A 238 20.06 13.47 0.70
CA LEU A 238 18.76 13.48 0.02
C LEU A 238 18.56 14.76 -0.81
N GLU A 239 19.03 15.90 -0.31
CA GLU A 239 18.96 17.18 -1.02
C GLU A 239 19.76 17.20 -2.33
N THR A 240 20.78 16.34 -2.48
CA THR A 240 21.55 16.24 -3.74
C THR A 240 20.83 15.47 -4.86
N VAL A 241 19.74 14.74 -4.54
CA VAL A 241 19.07 13.91 -5.54
C VAL A 241 18.29 14.81 -6.52
N ASP A 242 18.57 14.63 -7.81
CA ASP A 242 17.87 15.27 -8.91
C ASP A 242 16.89 14.28 -9.56
N TYR A 243 15.64 14.72 -9.75
CA TYR A 243 14.59 13.96 -10.41
C TYR A 243 14.99 13.49 -11.82
N LYS A 244 15.78 14.28 -12.55
CA LYS A 244 16.19 13.97 -13.93
C LYS A 244 17.48 13.14 -14.00
N SER A 245 18.03 12.72 -12.87
CA SER A 245 19.28 11.95 -12.83
C SER A 245 19.12 10.52 -13.36
N ASP A 246 20.23 9.96 -13.85
CA ASP A 246 20.32 8.55 -14.25
C ASP A 246 20.03 7.59 -13.09
N ALA A 247 20.29 8.01 -11.85
CA ALA A 247 20.00 7.22 -10.65
C ALA A 247 18.48 7.04 -10.44
N ILE A 248 17.68 8.11 -10.64
CA ILE A 248 16.21 8.03 -10.59
C ILE A 248 15.69 7.13 -11.72
N ARG A 249 16.21 7.29 -12.93
CA ARG A 249 15.83 6.43 -14.08
C ARG A 249 16.12 4.96 -13.79
N LYS A 250 17.25 4.66 -13.17
CA LYS A 250 17.64 3.30 -12.78
C LYS A 250 16.71 2.71 -11.72
N VAL A 251 16.27 3.50 -10.75
CA VAL A 251 15.30 3.03 -9.74
C VAL A 251 13.94 2.73 -10.36
N LEU A 252 13.48 3.57 -11.29
CA LEU A 252 12.22 3.39 -12.01
C LEU A 252 12.27 2.32 -13.12
N ASP A 253 13.46 1.77 -13.42
CA ASP A 253 13.72 0.89 -14.56
C ASP A 253 13.24 1.47 -15.91
N VAL A 254 13.47 2.78 -16.11
CA VAL A 254 13.05 3.52 -17.32
C VAL A 254 14.25 3.81 -18.20
N SER A 255 14.13 3.48 -19.49
CA SER A 255 15.16 3.72 -20.49
C SER A 255 15.35 5.22 -20.81
N ASN A 256 16.54 5.59 -21.31
CA ASN A 256 16.92 6.99 -21.54
C ASN A 256 16.09 7.70 -22.63
N ASP A 257 15.47 6.94 -23.53
CA ASP A 257 14.59 7.42 -24.59
C ASP A 257 13.16 7.73 -24.11
N VAL A 258 12.77 7.25 -22.93
CA VAL A 258 11.46 7.53 -22.34
C VAL A 258 11.54 8.79 -21.48
N SER A 259 10.60 9.72 -21.70
CA SER A 259 10.50 10.94 -20.91
C SER A 259 9.92 10.66 -19.53
N LEU A 260 10.59 11.15 -18.48
CA LEU A 260 10.06 11.11 -17.11
C LEU A 260 8.81 12.00 -16.90
N THR A 261 8.51 12.89 -17.86
CA THR A 261 7.30 13.74 -17.79
C THR A 261 6.01 12.91 -17.74
N VAL A 262 6.02 11.65 -18.20
CA VAL A 262 4.88 10.73 -18.16
C VAL A 262 4.40 10.47 -16.73
N LEU A 263 5.28 10.59 -15.73
CA LEU A 263 4.93 10.36 -14.33
C LEU A 263 4.29 11.60 -13.67
N TYR A 264 4.43 12.79 -14.25
CA TYR A 264 3.92 14.06 -13.70
C TYR A 264 4.33 14.32 -12.25
N LEU A 265 5.55 13.91 -11.87
CA LEU A 265 6.08 14.03 -10.50
C LEU A 265 7.08 15.17 -10.30
N GLU A 266 7.62 15.79 -11.35
CA GLU A 266 8.75 16.73 -11.26
C GLU A 266 8.49 17.92 -10.30
N GLU A 267 7.36 18.61 -10.47
CA GLU A 267 6.99 19.74 -9.60
C GLU A 267 6.78 19.30 -8.15
N GLN A 268 6.12 18.15 -7.97
CA GLN A 268 5.88 17.59 -6.64
C GLN A 268 7.19 17.13 -5.99
N PHE A 269 8.15 16.62 -6.76
CA PHE A 269 9.44 16.17 -6.27
C PHE A 269 10.20 17.31 -5.60
N ASN A 270 10.21 18.49 -6.23
CA ASN A 270 10.80 19.70 -5.66
C ASN A 270 10.06 20.15 -4.40
N THR A 271 8.73 20.09 -4.39
CA THR A 271 7.92 20.43 -3.22
C THR A 271 8.18 19.47 -2.05
N THR A 272 8.33 18.18 -2.32
CA THR A 272 8.66 17.15 -1.34
C THR A 272 10.04 17.40 -0.74
N LYS A 273 11.04 17.79 -1.56
CA LYS A 273 12.38 18.16 -1.05
C LYS A 273 12.33 19.34 -0.09
N ASN A 274 11.53 20.37 -0.38
CA ASN A 274 11.40 21.55 0.50
C ASN A 274 10.80 21.20 1.88
N ASN A 275 9.95 20.18 1.96
CA ASN A 275 9.30 19.74 3.20
C ASN A 275 9.93 18.47 3.79
N LEU A 276 11.08 18.04 3.26
CA LEU A 276 11.65 16.72 3.50
C LEU A 276 11.91 16.45 4.98
N ARG A 277 12.37 17.45 5.74
CA ARG A 277 12.59 17.29 7.18
C ARG A 277 11.30 16.90 7.90
N ASP A 278 10.19 17.59 7.64
CA ASP A 278 8.90 17.29 8.28
C ASP A 278 8.35 15.92 7.85
N SER A 279 8.39 15.62 6.56
CA SER A 279 7.93 14.32 6.04
C SER A 279 8.77 13.15 6.57
N LEU A 280 10.09 13.34 6.70
CA LEU A 280 11.00 12.32 7.21
C LEU A 280 10.87 12.14 8.73
N THR A 281 10.71 13.22 9.50
CA THR A 281 10.44 13.12 10.95
C THR A 281 9.16 12.32 11.22
N LYS A 282 8.08 12.60 10.49
CA LYS A 282 6.83 11.84 10.60
C LYS A 282 7.02 10.36 10.21
N LEU A 283 7.80 10.09 9.17
CA LEU A 283 8.10 8.73 8.73
C LEU A 283 8.88 7.94 9.79
N LEU A 284 9.89 8.56 10.40
CA LEU A 284 10.69 7.95 11.48
C LEU A 284 9.87 7.77 12.77
N THR A 285 8.89 8.64 13.02
CA THR A 285 7.97 8.55 14.17
C THR A 285 6.97 7.40 14.02
N ALA A 286 6.49 7.17 12.80
CA ALA A 286 5.55 6.10 12.46
C ALA A 286 6.20 4.71 12.41
N ASP A 287 7.52 4.63 12.32
CA ASP A 287 8.25 3.37 12.25
C ASP A 287 8.56 2.84 13.66
N ALA A 288 7.81 1.83 14.09
CA ALA A 288 7.91 1.27 15.44
C ALA A 288 9.35 0.87 15.80
N ALA A 289 10.06 0.16 14.91
CA ALA A 289 11.43 -0.30 15.16
C ALA A 289 12.41 0.86 15.37
N ILE A 290 12.21 1.98 14.68
CA ILE A 290 13.04 3.19 14.79
C ILE A 290 12.68 4.01 16.03
N SER A 291 11.38 4.13 16.32
CA SER A 291 10.88 4.89 17.47
C SER A 291 11.25 4.24 18.80
N GLU A 292 11.22 2.91 18.87
CA GLU A 292 11.45 2.15 20.11
C GLU A 292 12.93 2.01 20.50
N ASN A 293 13.86 2.24 19.54
CA ASN A 293 15.29 2.00 19.75
C ASN A 293 16.11 3.27 19.62
N SER A 294 16.58 3.81 20.74
CA SER A 294 17.45 4.99 20.81
C SER A 294 18.91 4.63 21.07
N ASN A 295 19.58 3.99 20.10
CA ASN A 295 21.02 3.73 20.20
C ASN A 295 21.75 4.01 18.88
N SER A 296 23.05 4.28 18.96
CA SER A 296 23.86 4.68 17.82
C SER A 296 23.99 3.61 16.73
N ILE A 297 23.86 2.33 17.08
CA ILE A 297 23.93 1.22 16.11
C ILE A 297 22.69 1.25 15.21
N ILE A 298 21.50 1.37 15.81
CA ILE A 298 20.24 1.47 15.07
C ILE A 298 20.19 2.77 14.27
N ASP A 299 20.66 3.89 14.80
CA ASP A 299 20.73 5.14 14.05
C ASP A 299 21.61 5.03 12.81
N ASN A 300 22.81 4.49 12.97
CA ASN A 300 23.70 4.27 11.84
C ASN A 300 23.09 3.31 10.81
N TYR A 301 22.40 2.26 11.25
CA TYR A 301 21.68 1.37 10.35
C TYR A 301 20.59 2.11 9.55
N VAL A 302 19.77 2.95 10.22
CA VAL A 302 18.72 3.73 9.57
C VAL A 302 19.32 4.76 8.60
N ILE A 303 20.39 5.45 9.01
CA ILE A 303 21.11 6.41 8.16
C ILE A 303 21.61 5.74 6.89
N GLU A 304 22.30 4.60 7.01
CA GLU A 304 22.83 3.88 5.85
C GLU A 304 21.70 3.30 4.98
N LYS A 305 20.62 2.81 5.59
CA LYS A 305 19.43 2.35 4.86
C LYS A 305 18.82 3.48 4.02
N ILE A 306 18.65 4.67 4.60
CA ILE A 306 18.13 5.84 3.88
C ILE A 306 19.08 6.25 2.75
N LYS A 307 20.40 6.35 3.02
CA LYS A 307 21.39 6.73 2.01
C LYS A 307 21.43 5.76 0.84
N ASN A 308 21.36 4.46 1.10
CA ASN A 308 21.38 3.42 0.07
C ASN A 308 20.10 3.37 -0.78
N ASN A 309 19.02 3.99 -0.31
CA ASN A 309 17.72 4.00 -0.98
C ASN A 309 17.21 5.43 -1.23
N LYS A 310 18.09 6.43 -1.26
CA LYS A 310 17.72 7.86 -1.26
C LYS A 310 16.83 8.26 -2.44
N GLU A 311 17.09 7.73 -3.64
CA GLU A 311 16.29 7.96 -4.83
C GLU A 311 14.90 7.33 -4.69
N ALA A 312 14.83 6.06 -4.29
CA ALA A 312 13.58 5.35 -4.07
C ALA A 312 12.73 6.00 -2.97
N LEU A 313 13.34 6.37 -1.84
CA LEU A 313 12.66 7.06 -0.76
C LEU A 313 12.03 8.37 -1.25
N LEU A 314 12.77 9.20 -1.97
CA LEU A 314 12.24 10.47 -2.49
C LEU A 314 11.14 10.26 -3.53
N LEU A 315 11.26 9.25 -4.39
CA LEU A 315 10.20 8.89 -5.35
C LEU A 315 8.92 8.45 -4.63
N GLY A 316 9.04 7.56 -3.64
CA GLY A 316 7.91 7.08 -2.84
C GLY A 316 7.22 8.22 -2.09
N LEU A 317 8.00 9.08 -1.42
CA LEU A 317 7.47 10.29 -0.76
C LEU A 317 6.75 11.20 -1.75
N THR A 318 7.35 11.44 -2.93
CA THR A 318 6.79 12.30 -3.96
C THR A 318 5.49 11.74 -4.52
N TYR A 319 5.42 10.44 -4.75
CA TYR A 319 4.22 9.78 -5.23
C TYR A 319 3.05 9.90 -4.23
N LEU A 320 3.33 9.64 -2.94
CA LEU A 320 2.33 9.78 -1.88
C LEU A 320 1.85 11.23 -1.75
N GLU A 321 2.76 12.20 -1.77
CA GLU A 321 2.42 13.61 -1.75
C GLU A 321 1.62 14.05 -2.97
N ARG A 322 1.89 13.48 -4.15
CA ARG A 322 1.16 13.82 -5.38
C ARG A 322 -0.27 13.30 -5.37
N TRP A 323 -0.44 12.03 -5.01
CA TRP A 323 -1.67 11.29 -5.28
C TRP A 323 -2.53 11.06 -4.05
N TYR A 324 -1.98 11.18 -2.84
CA TYR A 324 -2.69 10.94 -1.58
C TYR A 324 -2.86 12.19 -0.72
N ASN A 325 -2.36 13.35 -1.15
CA ASN A 325 -2.52 14.63 -0.45
C ASN A 325 -3.89 15.31 -0.71
N PHE A 326 -4.96 14.51 -0.79
CA PHE A 326 -6.32 15.02 -0.82
C PHE A 326 -6.93 15.00 0.59
N LYS A 327 -7.94 15.85 0.82
CA LYS A 327 -8.57 16.01 2.13
C LYS A 327 -9.95 15.36 2.19
N TYR A 328 -10.21 14.64 3.28
CA TYR A 328 -11.55 14.28 3.71
C TYR A 328 -12.00 15.28 4.78
N GLY A 329 -12.73 16.31 4.36
CA GLY A 329 -13.00 17.47 5.21
C GLY A 329 -11.71 18.21 5.54
N GLU A 330 -11.26 18.13 6.79
CA GLU A 330 -10.04 18.79 7.28
C GLU A 330 -8.85 17.81 7.45
N THR A 331 -9.10 16.49 7.39
CA THR A 331 -8.07 15.46 7.53
C THR A 331 -7.41 15.17 6.18
N LYS A 332 -6.07 15.16 6.12
CA LYS A 332 -5.32 14.79 4.92
C LYS A 332 -5.21 13.27 4.84
N ALA A 333 -5.67 12.67 3.74
CA ALA A 333 -5.66 11.22 3.57
C ALA A 333 -4.25 10.62 3.67
N LYS A 334 -3.24 11.34 3.15
CA LYS A 334 -1.83 10.93 3.25
C LYS A 334 -1.37 10.67 4.68
N ASP A 335 -1.81 11.47 5.66
CA ASP A 335 -1.29 11.36 7.02
C ASP A 335 -1.75 10.05 7.66
N LEU A 336 -2.95 9.58 7.31
CA LEU A 336 -3.46 8.26 7.69
C LEU A 336 -2.79 7.12 6.90
N VAL A 337 -2.74 7.23 5.57
CA VAL A 337 -2.21 6.17 4.68
C VAL A 337 -0.73 5.92 4.91
N MET A 338 0.05 6.97 5.18
CA MET A 338 1.50 6.90 5.25
C MET A 338 2.02 6.65 6.66
N TYR A 339 1.41 7.27 7.67
CA TYR A 339 1.98 7.30 9.03
C TYR A 339 1.17 6.52 10.07
N HIS A 340 -0.05 6.08 9.75
CA HIS A 340 -0.91 5.29 10.64
C HIS A 340 -1.27 3.95 9.98
N LEU A 341 -0.27 3.11 9.73
CA LEU A 341 -0.42 1.82 9.02
C LEU A 341 -1.31 0.82 9.78
N ASP A 342 -1.37 0.95 11.09
CA ASP A 342 -2.27 0.23 11.98
C ASP A 342 -3.75 0.54 11.70
N PHE A 343 -4.07 1.71 11.15
CA PHE A 343 -5.43 2.07 10.71
C PHE A 343 -6.02 1.05 9.73
N PHE A 344 -5.15 0.44 8.91
CA PHE A 344 -5.51 -0.60 7.94
C PHE A 344 -5.10 -2.00 8.39
N GLY A 345 -4.87 -2.21 9.69
CA GLY A 345 -4.54 -3.50 10.28
C GLY A 345 -3.08 -3.94 10.10
N LYS A 346 -2.19 -3.07 9.61
CA LYS A 346 -0.76 -3.38 9.38
C LYS A 346 0.15 -2.79 10.45
N SER A 347 -0.09 -3.11 11.72
CA SER A 347 0.67 -2.57 12.86
C SER A 347 2.14 -3.03 12.95
N ASN A 348 2.56 -4.01 12.13
CA ASN A 348 3.93 -4.56 12.11
C ASN A 348 4.76 -4.14 10.88
N SER A 349 4.20 -3.33 9.97
CA SER A 349 4.96 -2.89 8.79
C SER A 349 5.82 -1.68 9.10
N SER A 350 7.06 -1.67 8.61
CA SER A 350 7.93 -0.49 8.64
C SER A 350 7.39 0.55 7.67
N ALA A 351 7.08 1.74 8.19
CA ALA A 351 6.66 2.86 7.35
C ALA A 351 7.78 3.27 6.39
N LEU A 352 9.04 3.26 6.85
CA LEU A 352 10.19 3.54 6.01
C LEU A 352 10.33 2.55 4.86
N ASP A 353 10.17 1.25 5.12
CA ASP A 353 10.26 0.21 4.09
C ASP A 353 9.14 0.33 3.07
N ASN A 354 7.89 0.53 3.51
CA ASN A 354 6.76 0.69 2.60
C ASN A 354 6.98 1.84 1.61
N VAL A 355 7.56 2.97 2.05
CA VAL A 355 7.84 4.12 1.18
C VAL A 355 9.00 3.82 0.22
N ILE A 356 10.04 3.14 0.68
CA ILE A 356 11.17 2.73 -0.17
C ILE A 356 10.71 1.72 -1.23
N GLU A 357 9.90 0.73 -0.85
CA GLU A 357 9.36 -0.28 -1.76
C GLU A 357 8.44 0.36 -2.80
N LEU A 358 7.57 1.29 -2.39
CA LEU A 358 6.72 2.05 -3.30
C LEU A 358 7.55 2.83 -4.33
N GLY A 359 8.68 3.41 -3.94
CA GLY A 359 9.56 4.13 -4.85
C GLY A 359 10.37 3.25 -5.80
N LYS A 360 10.48 1.95 -5.53
CA LYS A 360 11.13 0.95 -6.40
C LYS A 360 10.13 0.22 -7.32
N SER A 361 8.83 0.36 -7.05
CA SER A 361 7.76 -0.23 -7.85
C SER A 361 7.53 0.56 -9.13
#